data_AF-A0A286T368-F1
#
_entry.id   AF-A0A286T368-F1
#
_cell.length_a   1.000
_cell.length_b   1.000
_cell.length_c   1.000
_cell.angle_alpha   90.00
_cell.angle_beta   90.00
_cell.angle_gamma   90.00
#
_symmetry.space_group_name_H-M   'P 1'
#
loop_
_entity.id
_entity.type
_entity.pdbx_description
1 polymer ?
#
loop_
_entity_poly.entity_id
_entity_poly.type
_entity_poly.pdbx_seq_one_letter_code
_entity_poly.pdbx_strand_id
1 'polypeptide(L)'
;MMRRGNTKYDTKGVGGNNWVFSSAPKADLDTAGGIGGTLEATLAVNHVTTTGKNWQVGRVIIGQIHSNHNEPIRLYYRKLPQNQAGSIYFAHEPRKGFGKESWNYMIGDSLPDYWHQDAKVTEPTDGIKLNEKFSYRINVKDSLLSVTIMREGKKDIVKTVDMSNSGYGEGG
;
A
#
# COMPACT_ATOMS: atom_id res chain seq x y z
N MET A 1 7.41 -14.79 3.68
CA MET A 1 6.65 -16.06 3.82
C MET A 1 6.75 -16.53 5.26
N MET A 2 5.64 -16.56 6.00
CA MET A 2 5.68 -16.88 7.44
C MET A 2 6.05 -18.34 7.71
N ARG A 3 5.86 -19.24 6.74
CA ARG A 3 6.29 -20.65 6.86
C ARG A 3 7.80 -20.86 6.93
N ARG A 4 8.62 -19.84 6.64
CA ARG A 4 10.09 -19.88 6.73
C ARG A 4 10.73 -21.11 6.06
N GLY A 5 10.22 -21.49 4.89
CA GLY A 5 10.70 -22.65 4.12
C GLY A 5 10.06 -24.00 4.48
N ASN A 6 9.22 -24.07 5.52
CA ASN A 6 8.49 -25.29 5.87
C ASN A 6 7.37 -25.56 4.86
N THR A 7 7.56 -26.58 4.02
CA THR A 7 6.64 -26.94 2.93
C THR A 7 5.40 -27.70 3.39
N LYS A 8 5.28 -28.05 4.68
CA LYS A 8 4.03 -28.60 5.24
C LYS A 8 2.88 -27.59 5.25
N TYR A 9 3.20 -26.30 5.24
CA TYR A 9 2.20 -25.25 5.16
C TYR A 9 2.00 -24.79 3.72
N ASP A 10 0.75 -24.81 3.27
CA ASP A 10 0.37 -24.31 1.97
C ASP A 10 0.77 -22.85 1.77
N THR A 11 1.03 -22.50 0.52
CA THR A 11 1.39 -21.13 0.16
C THR A 11 0.18 -20.19 0.32
N LYS A 12 -1.03 -20.68 0.03
CA LYS A 12 -2.30 -19.93 0.00
C LYS A 12 -3.24 -20.40 1.11
N GLY A 13 -4.29 -19.62 1.37
CA GLY A 13 -5.31 -19.94 2.37
C GLY A 13 -4.88 -19.58 3.80
N VAL A 14 -5.84 -19.68 4.72
CA VAL A 14 -5.60 -19.45 6.15
C VAL A 14 -4.80 -20.64 6.71
N GLY A 15 -3.64 -20.35 7.27
CA GLY A 15 -2.70 -21.35 7.78
C GLY A 15 -1.38 -20.72 8.22
N GLY A 16 -0.44 -21.56 8.69
CA GLY A 16 0.85 -21.12 9.26
C GLY A 16 1.77 -20.31 8.33
N ASN A 17 1.42 -20.15 7.05
CA ASN A 17 2.18 -19.31 6.12
C ASN A 17 1.65 -17.86 5.98
N ASN A 18 0.39 -17.63 6.33
CA ASN A 18 -0.32 -16.38 6.11
C ASN A 18 -0.88 -15.84 7.43
N TRP A 19 -1.39 -14.62 7.40
CA TRP A 19 -1.93 -13.92 8.56
C TRP A 19 -3.33 -13.40 8.24
N VAL A 20 -4.10 -13.10 9.28
CA VAL A 20 -5.47 -12.58 9.18
C VAL A 20 -5.62 -11.31 10.00
N PHE A 21 -6.68 -10.54 9.77
CA PHE A 21 -6.98 -9.38 10.60
C PHE A 21 -7.50 -9.84 11.97
N SER A 22 -7.32 -9.04 13.03
CA SER A 22 -7.89 -9.39 14.35
C SER A 22 -9.42 -9.38 14.38
N SER A 23 -10.07 -8.83 13.34
CA SER A 23 -11.52 -8.89 13.15
C SER A 23 -12.03 -10.16 12.45
N ALA A 24 -11.15 -11.08 12.05
CA ALA A 24 -11.52 -12.34 11.40
C ALA A 24 -12.24 -13.33 12.36
N PRO A 25 -12.96 -14.35 11.83
CA PRO A 25 -13.59 -15.38 12.65
C PRO A 25 -12.58 -16.13 13.53
N LYS A 26 -13.04 -16.63 14.70
CA LYS A 26 -12.18 -17.32 15.67
C LYS A 26 -11.40 -18.50 15.09
N ALA A 27 -12.02 -19.29 14.22
CA ALA A 27 -11.38 -20.42 13.57
C ALA A 27 -10.15 -20.00 12.73
N ASP A 28 -10.23 -18.85 12.07
CA ASP A 28 -9.15 -18.31 11.26
C ASP A 28 -8.03 -17.75 12.13
N LEU A 29 -8.39 -17.04 13.22
CA LEU A 29 -7.44 -16.55 14.22
C LEU A 29 -6.61 -17.69 14.83
N ASP A 30 -7.24 -18.85 15.06
CA ASP A 30 -6.58 -20.03 15.63
C ASP A 30 -5.66 -20.76 14.63
N THR A 31 -5.92 -20.60 13.34
CA THR A 31 -5.23 -21.34 12.28
C THR A 31 -4.11 -20.53 11.63
N ALA A 32 -4.23 -19.20 11.61
CA ALA A 32 -3.30 -18.31 10.95
C ALA A 32 -1.90 -18.32 11.60
N GLY A 33 -0.87 -18.08 10.80
CA GLY A 33 0.50 -17.88 11.27
C GLY A 33 0.72 -16.55 12.01
N GLY A 34 -0.23 -15.62 11.91
CA GLY A 34 -0.22 -14.34 12.62
C GLY A 34 -1.55 -13.59 12.54
N ILE A 35 -1.71 -12.62 13.44
CA ILE A 35 -2.91 -11.80 13.57
C ILE A 35 -2.49 -10.32 13.52
N GLY A 36 -3.15 -9.54 12.65
CA GLY A 36 -2.73 -8.18 12.32
C GLY A 36 -1.38 -8.16 11.59
N GLY A 37 -0.82 -6.97 11.40
CA GLY A 37 0.49 -6.89 10.77
C GLY A 37 1.05 -5.49 10.68
N THR A 38 2.38 -5.41 10.72
CA THR A 38 3.14 -4.20 10.45
C THR A 38 4.25 -4.50 9.46
N LEU A 39 4.29 -3.74 8.37
CA LEU A 39 5.42 -3.68 7.45
C LEU A 39 6.07 -2.30 7.57
N GLU A 40 7.32 -2.28 8.02
CA GLU A 40 8.17 -1.09 8.02
C GLU A 40 9.32 -1.28 7.04
N ALA A 41 9.62 -0.24 6.27
CA ALA A 41 10.78 -0.22 5.39
C ALA A 41 11.39 1.18 5.36
N THR A 42 12.72 1.23 5.32
CA THR A 42 13.49 2.42 4.98
C THR A 42 14.13 2.18 3.63
N LEU A 43 13.86 3.05 2.65
CA LEU A 43 14.37 2.92 1.29
C LEU A 43 14.65 4.27 0.66
N ALA A 44 15.22 4.24 -0.54
CA ALA A 44 15.19 5.34 -1.48
C ALA A 44 14.77 4.79 -2.84
N VAL A 45 13.89 5.50 -3.55
CA VAL A 45 13.60 5.16 -4.95
C VAL A 45 14.72 5.75 -5.79
N ASN A 46 15.51 4.91 -6.46
CA ASN A 46 16.68 5.39 -7.21
C ASN A 46 16.34 5.79 -8.64
N HIS A 47 15.35 5.14 -9.25
CA HIS A 47 14.91 5.40 -10.62
C HIS A 47 13.46 4.96 -10.82
N VAL A 48 12.76 5.64 -11.73
CA VAL A 48 11.44 5.25 -12.24
C VAL A 48 11.42 5.44 -13.75
N THR A 49 10.46 4.84 -14.46
CA THR A 49 10.35 5.01 -15.91
C THR A 49 10.14 6.48 -16.30
N THR A 50 10.81 6.93 -17.36
CA THR A 50 10.68 8.30 -17.89
C THR A 50 9.96 8.36 -19.24
N THR A 51 9.57 7.19 -19.78
CA THR A 51 8.84 7.03 -21.04
C THR A 51 7.58 6.19 -20.82
N GLY A 52 6.68 6.19 -21.82
CA GLY A 52 5.40 5.47 -21.79
C GLY A 52 4.20 6.40 -21.77
N LYS A 53 2.99 5.83 -21.59
CA LYS A 53 1.75 6.62 -21.52
C LYS A 53 1.81 7.59 -20.33
N ASN A 54 1.26 8.79 -20.50
CA ASN A 54 1.28 9.86 -19.48
C ASN A 54 0.69 9.42 -18.13
N TRP A 55 -0.28 8.50 -18.10
CA TRP A 55 -0.86 7.95 -16.89
C TRP A 55 -0.11 6.75 -16.31
N GLN A 56 0.91 6.24 -16.99
CA GLN A 56 1.75 5.12 -16.55
C GLN A 56 3.12 5.56 -16.07
N VAL A 57 3.73 6.52 -16.76
CA VAL A 57 5.11 6.95 -16.58
C VAL A 57 5.42 7.33 -15.12
N GLY A 58 6.60 6.91 -14.65
CA GLY A 58 7.15 7.32 -13.37
C GLY A 58 6.60 6.62 -12.15
N ARG A 59 5.72 5.61 -12.29
CA ARG A 59 5.04 4.92 -11.18
C ARG A 59 5.72 3.63 -10.79
N VAL A 60 5.77 3.36 -9.48
CA VAL A 60 6.20 2.08 -8.91
C VAL A 60 5.43 1.79 -7.62
N ILE A 61 5.01 0.54 -7.41
CA ILE A 61 4.46 0.08 -6.11
C ILE A 61 5.66 -0.34 -5.25
N ILE A 62 5.72 0.19 -4.03
CA ILE A 62 6.83 -0.03 -3.10
C ILE A 62 6.44 -0.85 -1.88
N GLY A 63 5.15 -1.08 -1.64
CA GLY A 63 4.64 -1.90 -0.55
C GLY A 63 3.19 -2.28 -0.78
N GLN A 64 2.78 -3.45 -0.27
CA GLN A 64 1.43 -3.96 -0.47
C GLN A 64 1.00 -4.91 0.65
N ILE A 65 -0.31 -5.01 0.84
CA ILE A 65 -0.96 -6.18 1.44
C ILE A 65 -1.77 -6.80 0.31
N HIS A 66 -1.68 -8.12 0.15
CA HIS A 66 -2.41 -8.88 -0.87
C HIS A 66 -3.19 -10.00 -0.19
N SER A 67 -4.48 -10.10 -0.48
CA SER A 67 -5.39 -11.13 0.05
C SER A 67 -5.53 -12.30 -0.93
N ASN A 68 -6.62 -13.07 -0.87
CA ASN A 68 -6.88 -14.15 -1.83
C ASN A 68 -6.99 -13.64 -3.28
N HIS A 69 -7.65 -12.49 -3.47
CA HIS A 69 -8.03 -11.98 -4.81
C HIS A 69 -7.94 -10.46 -4.99
N ASN A 70 -7.64 -9.72 -3.92
CA ASN A 70 -7.72 -8.27 -3.88
C ASN A 70 -6.58 -7.69 -3.03
N GLU A 71 -6.32 -6.39 -3.15
CA GLU A 71 -5.27 -5.73 -2.38
C GLU A 71 -5.81 -4.73 -1.34
N PRO A 72 -5.82 -5.09 -0.04
CA PRO A 72 -6.14 -4.13 1.02
C PRO A 72 -5.33 -2.83 0.93
N ILE A 73 -4.09 -2.88 0.43
CA ILE A 73 -3.32 -1.69 0.10
C ILE A 73 -2.30 -1.97 -1.01
N ARG A 74 -2.13 -0.99 -1.91
CA ARG A 74 -0.96 -0.84 -2.77
C ARG A 74 -0.39 0.58 -2.59
N LEU A 75 0.82 0.69 -2.03
CA LEU A 75 1.51 1.96 -1.79
C LEU A 75 2.41 2.29 -2.98
N TYR A 76 2.22 3.47 -3.56
CA TYR A 76 2.90 3.95 -4.75
C TYR A 76 3.88 5.06 -4.44
N TYR A 77 5.00 5.05 -5.16
CA TYR A 77 5.80 6.23 -5.47
C TYR A 77 5.57 6.61 -6.93
N ARG A 78 5.42 7.90 -7.22
CA ARG A 78 5.38 8.40 -8.59
C ARG A 78 6.18 9.66 -8.77
N LYS A 79 7.14 9.67 -9.69
CA LYS A 79 7.81 10.89 -10.13
C LYS A 79 7.68 11.07 -11.64
N LEU A 80 7.09 12.18 -12.06
CA LEU A 80 6.98 12.51 -13.48
C LEU A 80 8.33 13.00 -14.04
N PRO A 81 8.59 12.83 -15.35
CA PRO A 81 9.88 13.19 -15.96
C PRO A 81 10.28 14.66 -15.73
N GLN A 82 9.32 15.57 -15.85
CA GLN A 82 9.51 17.01 -15.69
C GLN A 82 9.62 17.47 -14.23
N ASN A 83 9.23 16.61 -13.27
CA ASN A 83 9.24 16.96 -11.86
C ASN A 83 10.64 16.71 -11.24
N GLN A 84 10.97 17.40 -10.15
CA GLN A 84 12.20 17.14 -9.39
C GLN A 84 12.00 16.08 -8.30
N ALA A 85 10.80 16.00 -7.75
CA ALA A 85 10.41 15.10 -6.68
C ALA A 85 9.12 14.32 -7.03
N GLY A 86 8.92 13.21 -6.33
CA GLY A 86 7.79 12.31 -6.52
C GLY A 86 6.72 12.43 -5.44
N SER A 87 5.52 12.04 -5.82
CA SER A 87 4.35 11.86 -4.96
C SER A 87 4.38 10.49 -4.25
N ILE A 88 3.70 10.43 -3.11
CA ILE A 88 3.36 9.18 -2.39
C ILE A 88 1.86 9.12 -2.18
N TYR A 89 1.26 8.00 -2.59
CA TYR A 89 -0.17 7.74 -2.44
C TYR A 89 -0.42 6.24 -2.41
N PHE A 90 -1.59 5.82 -1.96
CA PHE A 90 -1.97 4.42 -1.99
C PHE A 90 -3.40 4.20 -2.44
N ALA A 91 -3.65 3.03 -3.02
CA ALA A 91 -4.99 2.53 -3.25
C ALA A 91 -5.38 1.58 -2.13
N HIS A 92 -6.61 1.70 -1.63
CA HIS A 92 -7.29 0.66 -0.85
C HIS A 92 -8.39 0.05 -1.70
N GLU A 93 -8.29 -1.26 -1.97
CA GLU A 93 -9.29 -2.02 -2.70
C GLU A 93 -10.07 -2.93 -1.73
N PRO A 94 -11.38 -2.72 -1.55
CA PRO A 94 -12.25 -3.69 -0.89
C PRO A 94 -12.34 -5.01 -1.67
N ARG A 95 -12.74 -6.11 -1.01
CA ARG A 95 -13.09 -7.35 -1.72
C ARG A 95 -14.18 -7.08 -2.76
N LYS A 96 -14.21 -7.87 -3.84
CA LYS A 96 -15.25 -7.77 -4.87
C LYS A 96 -16.65 -7.81 -4.24
N GLY A 97 -17.45 -6.78 -4.49
CA GLY A 97 -18.81 -6.63 -3.94
C GLY A 97 -18.92 -5.81 -2.66
N PHE A 98 -17.80 -5.47 -2.01
CA PHE A 98 -17.78 -4.71 -0.74
C PHE A 98 -17.57 -3.20 -0.91
N GLY A 99 -17.18 -2.76 -2.11
CA GLY A 99 -17.00 -1.34 -2.39
C GLY A 99 -16.19 -1.09 -3.64
N LYS A 100 -15.90 0.19 -3.88
CA LYS A 100 -15.00 0.63 -4.94
C LYS A 100 -13.63 0.89 -4.37
N GLU A 101 -12.61 0.72 -5.21
CA GLU A 101 -11.27 1.17 -4.91
C GLU A 101 -11.25 2.67 -4.56
N SER A 102 -10.46 3.01 -3.54
CA SER A 102 -10.26 4.38 -3.09
C SER A 102 -8.80 4.79 -3.17
N TRP A 103 -8.55 6.01 -3.65
CA TRP A 103 -7.21 6.57 -3.79
C TRP A 103 -6.94 7.58 -2.67
N ASN A 104 -5.83 7.39 -1.96
CA ASN A 104 -5.47 8.14 -0.78
C ASN A 104 -4.12 8.82 -0.99
N TYR A 105 -4.15 10.15 -1.12
CA TYR A 105 -2.97 10.96 -1.39
C TYR A 105 -2.30 11.41 -0.08
N MET A 106 -0.99 11.18 0.05
CA MET A 106 -0.22 11.54 1.26
C MET A 106 0.75 12.68 0.98
N ILE A 107 1.45 12.62 -0.16
CA ILE A 107 2.34 13.67 -0.67
C ILE A 107 2.04 13.84 -2.15
N GLY A 108 1.63 15.03 -2.59
CA GLY A 108 1.18 15.25 -3.97
C GLY A 108 -0.07 14.43 -4.31
N ASP A 109 -0.28 14.15 -5.59
CA ASP A 109 -1.38 13.31 -6.09
C ASP A 109 -0.88 12.25 -7.10
N SER A 110 -1.82 11.48 -7.67
CA SER A 110 -1.54 10.46 -8.69
C SER A 110 -1.74 10.94 -10.13
N LEU A 111 -1.96 12.23 -10.39
CA LEU A 111 -2.29 12.72 -11.73
C LEU A 111 -1.05 12.85 -12.64
N PRO A 112 -1.21 12.73 -13.97
CA PRO A 112 -2.43 12.36 -14.69
C PRO A 112 -2.75 10.87 -14.49
N ASP A 113 -4.03 10.51 -14.36
CA ASP A 113 -4.47 9.12 -14.27
C ASP A 113 -5.16 8.65 -15.56
N TYR A 114 -5.62 7.39 -15.60
CA TYR A 114 -6.24 6.82 -16.81
C TYR A 114 -7.48 7.59 -17.27
N TRP A 115 -8.28 8.10 -16.33
CA TRP A 115 -9.52 8.83 -16.59
C TRP A 115 -9.29 10.32 -16.79
N HIS A 116 -8.21 10.86 -16.22
CA HIS A 116 -7.85 12.28 -16.24
C HIS A 116 -6.49 12.50 -16.89
N GLN A 117 -6.37 12.15 -18.17
CA GLN A 117 -5.10 12.21 -18.91
C GLN A 117 -4.63 13.65 -19.21
N ASP A 118 -5.56 14.59 -19.34
CA ASP A 118 -5.26 16.02 -19.58
C ASP A 118 -5.10 16.83 -18.28
N ALA A 119 -5.02 16.15 -17.13
CA ALA A 119 -4.86 16.82 -15.85
C ALA A 119 -3.57 17.64 -15.82
N LYS A 120 -3.69 18.88 -15.31
CA LYS A 120 -2.54 19.76 -15.12
C LYS A 120 -1.60 19.16 -14.07
N VAL A 121 -0.39 18.85 -14.50
CA VAL A 121 0.66 18.37 -13.61
C VAL A 121 1.21 19.51 -12.77
N THR A 122 1.39 19.26 -11.47
CA THR A 122 2.10 20.14 -10.56
C THR A 122 3.24 19.39 -9.86
N GLU A 123 4.33 20.12 -9.57
CA GLU A 123 5.40 19.61 -8.72
C GLU A 123 4.86 19.43 -7.29
N PRO A 124 4.99 18.25 -6.66
CA PRO A 124 4.58 18.08 -5.26
C PRO A 124 5.50 18.92 -4.36
N THR A 125 4.94 19.94 -3.70
CA THR A 125 5.71 20.93 -2.91
C THR A 125 6.58 20.29 -1.82
N ASP A 126 6.12 19.19 -1.23
CA ASP A 126 6.85 18.43 -0.22
C ASP A 126 7.18 17.00 -0.71
N GLY A 127 7.43 16.87 -2.04
CA GLY A 127 7.76 15.62 -2.71
C GLY A 127 9.05 14.96 -2.20
N ILE A 128 9.23 13.69 -2.57
CA ILE A 128 10.42 12.89 -2.26
C ILE A 128 11.27 12.72 -3.51
N LYS A 129 12.52 13.18 -3.50
CA LYS A 129 13.44 13.07 -4.64
C LYS A 129 13.89 11.63 -4.88
N LEU A 130 14.37 11.35 -6.09
CA LEU A 130 15.11 10.11 -6.30
C LEU A 130 16.37 10.12 -5.41
N ASN A 131 16.75 8.96 -4.89
CA ASN A 131 17.86 8.76 -3.95
C ASN A 131 17.67 9.41 -2.57
N GLU A 132 16.55 10.08 -2.30
CA GLU A 132 16.20 10.56 -0.96
C GLU A 132 15.72 9.38 -0.11
N LYS A 133 16.35 9.18 1.06
CA LYS A 133 15.90 8.15 2.00
C LYS A 133 14.64 8.60 2.71
N PHE A 134 13.65 7.71 2.77
CA PHE A 134 12.46 7.85 3.57
C PHE A 134 12.06 6.49 4.12
N SER A 135 11.17 6.48 5.10
CA SER A 135 10.57 5.25 5.59
C SER A 135 9.06 5.27 5.42
N TYR A 136 8.46 4.10 5.26
CA TYR A 136 7.02 3.94 5.39
C TYR A 136 6.70 2.86 6.42
N ARG A 137 5.52 2.98 7.00
CA ARG A 137 4.87 1.95 7.80
C ARG A 137 3.48 1.68 7.24
N ILE A 138 3.18 0.42 6.96
CA ILE A 138 1.84 -0.08 6.70
C ILE A 138 1.46 -0.93 7.91
N ASN A 139 0.49 -0.47 8.69
CA ASN A 139 0.02 -1.17 9.87
C ASN A 139 -1.48 -1.47 9.74
N VAL A 140 -1.86 -2.71 10.04
CA VAL A 140 -3.25 -3.11 10.21
C VAL A 140 -3.43 -3.57 11.66
N LYS A 141 -4.35 -2.89 12.34
CA LYS A 141 -4.84 -3.26 13.66
C LYS A 141 -6.36 -3.27 13.61
N ASP A 142 -6.96 -4.39 13.99
CA ASP A 142 -8.40 -4.61 13.84
C ASP A 142 -8.81 -4.43 12.38
N SER A 143 -9.72 -3.50 12.11
CA SER A 143 -10.12 -3.14 10.74
C SER A 143 -9.49 -1.83 10.26
N LEU A 144 -8.56 -1.23 11.03
CA LEU A 144 -7.93 0.03 10.67
C LEU A 144 -6.60 -0.19 9.95
N LEU A 145 -6.52 0.32 8.72
CA LEU A 145 -5.27 0.47 7.97
C LEU A 145 -4.68 1.84 8.27
N SER A 146 -3.48 1.89 8.86
CA SER A 146 -2.72 3.12 9.03
C SER A 146 -1.44 3.08 8.18
N VAL A 147 -1.27 4.10 7.36
CA VAL A 147 -0.07 4.31 6.55
C VAL A 147 0.66 5.53 7.09
N THR A 148 1.95 5.37 7.41
CA THR A 148 2.82 6.46 7.87
C THR A 148 3.97 6.64 6.90
N ILE A 149 4.28 7.88 6.52
CA ILE A 149 5.51 8.26 5.81
C ILE A 149 6.38 9.08 6.76
N MET A 150 7.62 8.63 6.96
CA MET A 150 8.60 9.20 7.89
C MET A 150 9.82 9.68 7.10
N ARG A 151 10.28 10.89 7.38
CA ARG A 151 11.45 11.51 6.72
C ARG A 151 12.27 12.24 7.77
N GLU A 152 13.59 12.13 7.67
CA GLU A 152 14.51 12.75 8.63
C GLU A 152 14.26 14.27 8.70
N GLY A 153 14.13 14.81 9.91
CA GLY A 153 13.89 16.23 10.15
C GLY A 153 12.50 16.75 9.75
N LYS A 154 11.57 15.88 9.30
CA LYS A 154 10.19 16.26 8.94
C LYS A 154 9.18 15.55 9.85
N LYS A 155 7.99 16.15 10.01
CA LYS A 155 6.88 15.49 10.71
C LYS A 155 6.36 14.31 9.91
N ASP A 156 5.94 13.27 10.62
CA ASP A 156 5.29 12.12 10.03
C ASP A 156 3.98 12.51 9.34
N ILE A 157 3.74 11.91 8.18
CA ILE A 157 2.46 12.02 7.47
C ILE A 157 1.71 10.72 7.69
N VAL A 158 0.54 10.80 8.32
CA VAL A 158 -0.29 9.63 8.64
C VAL A 158 -1.61 9.71 7.89
N LYS A 159 -2.03 8.60 7.29
CA LYS A 159 -3.36 8.42 6.72
C LYS A 159 -3.95 7.12 7.25
N THR A 160 -5.19 7.18 7.71
CA THR A 160 -5.92 6.01 8.20
C THR A 160 -7.15 5.77 7.33
N VAL A 161 -7.43 4.50 7.05
CA VAL A 161 -8.62 4.02 6.34
C VAL A 161 -9.29 2.96 7.20
N ASP A 162 -10.60 3.11 7.40
CA ASP A 162 -11.42 2.07 8.01
C ASP A 162 -11.82 1.03 6.96
N MET A 163 -11.43 -0.22 7.19
CA MET A 163 -11.70 -1.37 6.33
C MET A 163 -12.81 -2.28 6.88
N SER A 164 -13.56 -1.82 7.89
CA SER A 164 -14.64 -2.58 8.53
C SER A 164 -15.66 -3.14 7.53
N ASN A 165 -15.97 -2.37 6.48
CA ASN A 165 -16.90 -2.75 5.42
C ASN A 165 -16.21 -3.28 4.16
N SER A 166 -14.91 -3.58 4.19
CA SER A 166 -14.14 -3.99 3.01
C SER A 166 -14.11 -5.52 2.79
N GLY A 167 -14.82 -6.26 3.63
CA GLY A 167 -14.95 -7.73 3.57
C GLY A 167 -13.75 -8.51 4.14
N TYR A 168 -12.70 -7.85 4.61
CA TYR A 168 -11.49 -8.54 5.10
C TYR A 168 -11.65 -9.19 6.48
N GLY A 169 -12.75 -8.93 7.19
CA GLY A 169 -13.09 -9.57 8.46
C GLY A 169 -13.99 -10.80 8.35
N GLU A 170 -14.45 -11.19 7.16
CA GLU A 170 -15.42 -12.30 7.01
C GLU A 170 -14.81 -13.71 7.03
N GLY A 171 -13.49 -13.80 7.07
CA GLY A 171 -12.74 -15.05 6.98
C GLY A 171 -12.23 -15.37 5.57
N GLY A 172 -11.26 -16.28 5.50
CA GLY A 172 -10.41 -16.53 4.32
C GLY A 172 -10.63 -17.83 3.58
#